data_AF-A0A268S051-F1
#
_entry.id   AF-A0A268S051-F1
#
_cell.length_a   1.000
_cell.length_b   1.000
_cell.length_c   1.000
_cell.angle_alpha   90.00
_cell.angle_beta   90.00
_cell.angle_gamma   90.00
#
_symmetry.space_group_name_H-M   'P 1'
#
loop_
_entity.id
_entity.type
_entity.pdbx_description
1 polymer ?
#
loop_
_entity_poly.entity_id
_entity_poly.type
_entity_poly.pdbx_seq_one_letter_code
_entity_poly.pdbx_strand_id
1 'polypeptide(L)'
;MEAEKKFRKPRPFWLKWLVRLVGAYIGLLVVVLAAAILSMSGTFLLVVLELFVENDRLQEFNYQYFVPMSEFLWNLFTALVPGL
;
A
#
# COMPACT_ATOMS: atom_id res chain seq x y z
N MET A 1 -26.27 32.26 40.92
CA MET A 1 -26.52 30.86 40.52
C MET A 1 -25.57 30.55 39.38
N GLU A 2 -24.44 29.95 39.73
CA GLU A 2 -23.33 29.62 38.85
C GLU A 2 -23.61 28.27 38.18
N ALA A 3 -24.23 28.29 37.01
CA ALA A 3 -24.35 27.11 36.17
C ALA A 3 -23.77 27.46 34.79
N GLU A 4 -23.11 26.49 34.16
CA GLU A 4 -22.47 26.58 32.85
C GLU A 4 -21.01 27.06 32.81
N LYS A 5 -20.18 26.61 33.75
CA LYS A 5 -18.80 26.27 33.36
C LYS A 5 -18.85 25.00 32.51
N LYS A 6 -19.09 25.15 31.21
CA LYS A 6 -18.85 24.12 30.20
C LYS A 6 -17.40 23.66 30.33
N PHE A 7 -17.18 22.56 31.03
CA PHE A 7 -15.95 21.79 31.01
C PHE A 7 -15.67 21.37 29.56
N ARG A 8 -14.95 22.21 28.83
CA ARG A 8 -14.26 21.81 27.61
C ARG A 8 -13.23 20.77 28.04
N LYS A 9 -13.62 19.49 28.01
CA LYS A 9 -12.69 18.36 28.19
C LYS A 9 -11.48 18.64 27.29
N PRO A 10 -10.26 18.78 27.83
CA PRO A 10 -9.08 18.94 27.01
C PRO A 10 -9.01 17.70 26.13
N ARG A 11 -9.22 17.83 24.81
CA ARG A 11 -9.03 16.72 23.88
C ARG A 11 -7.58 16.27 24.09
N PRO A 12 -7.34 15.05 24.59
CA PRO A 12 -6.01 14.68 25.03
C PRO A 12 -5.07 14.76 23.83
N PHE A 13 -3.98 15.51 24.00
CA PHE A 13 -2.99 15.74 22.96
C PHE A 13 -2.48 14.43 22.34
N TRP A 14 -2.39 13.39 23.17
CA TRP A 14 -2.09 12.01 22.81
C TRP A 14 -3.04 11.41 21.76
N LEU A 15 -4.34 11.70 21.83
CA LEU A 15 -5.33 11.15 20.90
C LEU A 15 -5.13 11.72 19.48
N LYS A 16 -4.79 13.00 19.40
CA LYS A 16 -4.50 13.66 18.11
C LYS A 16 -3.22 13.11 17.48
N TRP A 17 -2.23 12.77 18.32
CA TRP A 17 -0.97 12.17 17.88
C TRP A 17 -1.16 10.73 17.42
N LEU A 18 -1.95 9.94 18.16
CA LEU A 18 -2.26 8.55 17.83
C LEU A 18 -3.06 8.43 16.52
N VAL A 19 -4.06 9.29 16.30
CA VAL A 19 -4.79 9.36 15.03
C VAL A 19 -3.87 9.72 13.87
N ARG A 20 -2.88 10.61 14.07
CA ARG A 20 -1.92 10.96 13.03
C ARG A 20 -0.96 9.81 12.71
N LEU A 21 -0.53 9.07 13.72
CA LEU A 21 0.31 7.88 13.56
C LEU A 21 -0.42 6.77 12.81
N VAL A 22 -1.67 6.48 13.22
CA VAL A 22 -2.54 5.50 12.55
C VAL A 22 -2.85 5.93 11.12
N GLY A 23 -3.12 7.22 10.89
CA GLY A 23 -3.34 7.76 9.55
C GLY A 23 -2.10 7.64 8.65
N ALA A 24 -0.90 7.88 9.18
CA ALA A 24 0.35 7.69 8.43
C ALA A 24 0.57 6.22 8.06
N TYR A 25 0.27 5.30 8.98
CA TYR A 25 0.36 3.86 8.74
C TYR A 25 -0.65 3.39 7.69
N ILE A 26 -1.90 3.85 7.76
CA ILE A 26 -2.91 3.57 6.72
C ILE A 26 -2.46 4.15 5.38
N GLY A 27 -1.91 5.36 5.35
CA GLY A 27 -1.35 5.94 4.14
C GLY A 27 -0.22 5.09 3.53
N LEU A 28 0.68 4.58 4.37
CA LEU A 28 1.73 3.65 3.94
C LEU A 28 1.14 2.37 3.34
N LEU A 29 0.14 1.78 4.00
CA LEU A 29 -0.56 0.59 3.50
C LEU A 29 -1.20 0.84 2.13
N VAL A 30 -1.85 1.99 1.95
CA VAL A 30 -2.47 2.37 0.67
C VAL A 30 -1.42 2.49 -0.43
N VAL A 31 -0.25 3.08 -0.14
CA VAL A 31 0.84 3.20 -1.11
C VAL A 31 1.40 1.83 -1.50
N VAL A 32 1.63 0.95 -0.51
CA VAL A 32 2.13 -0.41 -0.77
C VAL A 32 1.12 -1.21 -1.61
N LEU A 33 -0.17 -1.11 -1.27
CA LEU A 33 -1.24 -1.78 -2.03
C LEU A 33 -1.33 -1.24 -3.46
N ALA A 34 -1.25 0.09 -3.64
CA ALA A 34 -1.25 0.71 -4.95
C ALA A 34 -0.04 0.24 -5.79
N ALA A 35 1.15 0.16 -5.19
CA ALA A 35 2.34 -0.37 -5.86
C ALA A 35 2.16 -1.84 -6.26
N ALA A 36 1.58 -2.68 -5.39
CA ALA A 36 1.28 -4.08 -5.71
C ALA A 36 0.32 -4.20 -6.89
N ILE A 37 -0.78 -3.44 -6.90
CA ILE A 37 -1.75 -3.42 -8.00
C ILE A 37 -1.09 -2.94 -9.31
N LEU A 38 -0.26 -1.89 -9.26
CA LEU A 38 0.46 -1.40 -10.42
C LEU A 38 1.46 -2.44 -10.96
N SER A 39 2.15 -3.16 -10.07
CA SER A 39 3.07 -4.24 -10.46
C SER A 39 2.34 -5.41 -11.11
N MET A 40 1.19 -5.84 -10.55
CA MET A 40 0.32 -6.85 -11.17
C MET A 40 -0.30 -6.39 -12.49
N SER A 41 -0.64 -5.10 -12.61
CA SER A 41 -1.15 -4.55 -13.87
C SER A 41 -0.05 -4.45 -14.92
N GLY A 42 1.16 -4.09 -14.51
CA GLY A 42 2.33 -4.00 -15.39
C GLY A 42 2.77 -5.38 -15.92
N THR A 43 2.85 -6.39 -15.06
CA THR A 43 3.08 -7.79 -15.47
C THR A 43 2.07 -8.23 -16.51
N PHE A 44 0.78 -7.98 -16.28
CA PHE A 44 -0.29 -8.30 -17.23
C PHE A 44 -0.11 -7.57 -18.57
N LEU A 45 0.19 -6.28 -18.54
CA LEU A 45 0.38 -5.46 -19.74
C LEU A 45 1.59 -5.93 -20.56
N LEU A 46 2.67 -6.34 -19.88
CA LEU A 46 3.85 -6.92 -20.53
C LEU A 46 3.57 -8.28 -21.17
N VAL A 47 2.82 -9.17 -20.50
CA VAL A 47 2.38 -10.44 -21.09
C VAL A 47 1.51 -10.20 -22.32
N VAL A 48 0.61 -9.21 -22.27
CA VAL A 48 -0.21 -8.84 -23.44
C VAL A 48 0.67 -8.31 -24.57
N LEU A 49 1.63 -7.44 -24.28
CA LEU A 49 2.57 -6.94 -25.30
C LEU A 49 3.41 -8.07 -25.90
N GLU A 50 3.82 -9.05 -25.12
CA GLU A 50 4.55 -10.24 -25.58
C GLU A 50 3.74 -11.03 -26.62
N LEU A 51 2.43 -11.22 -26.39
CA LEU A 51 1.51 -11.88 -27.34
C LEU A 51 1.38 -11.13 -28.67
N PHE A 52 1.62 -9.82 -28.70
CA PHE A 52 1.55 -9.01 -29.91
C PHE A 52 2.91 -8.79 -30.58
N VAL A 53 4.02 -8.98 -29.86
CA VAL A 53 5.36 -8.55 -30.30
C VAL A 53 6.34 -9.72 -30.53
N GLU A 54 6.00 -10.97 -30.17
CA GLU A 54 6.84 -12.18 -30.39
C GLU A 54 8.34 -11.92 -30.10
N ASN A 55 8.64 -11.39 -28.91
CA ASN A 55 9.99 -10.98 -28.56
C ASN A 55 10.40 -11.55 -27.21
N ASP A 56 11.22 -12.62 -27.25
CA ASP A 56 11.67 -13.42 -26.10
C ASP A 56 12.35 -12.59 -25.00
N ARG A 57 12.92 -11.43 -25.34
CA ARG A 57 13.59 -10.55 -24.37
C ARG A 57 12.63 -9.86 -23.41
N LEU A 58 11.37 -9.64 -23.81
CA LEU A 58 10.34 -9.07 -22.94
C LEU A 58 9.88 -10.09 -21.90
N GLN A 59 9.81 -11.37 -22.29
CA GLN A 59 9.49 -12.47 -21.41
C GLN A 59 10.54 -12.61 -20.31
N GLU A 60 11.81 -12.63 -20.69
CA GLU A 60 12.94 -12.79 -19.77
C GLU A 60 13.00 -11.63 -18.74
N PHE A 61 12.75 -10.39 -19.18
CA PHE A 61 12.65 -9.23 -18.29
C PHE A 61 11.48 -9.33 -17.31
N ASN A 62 10.34 -9.84 -17.76
CA ASN A 62 9.14 -9.98 -16.94
C ASN A 62 9.36 -11.00 -15.81
N TYR A 63 9.93 -12.16 -16.14
CA TYR A 63 10.28 -13.20 -15.15
C TYR A 63 11.38 -12.76 -14.19
N GLN A 64 12.39 -12.04 -14.68
CA GLN A 64 13.55 -11.66 -13.87
C GLN A 64 13.25 -10.52 -12.89
N TYR A 65 12.37 -9.58 -13.25
CA TYR A 65 12.15 -8.37 -12.44
C TYR A 65 10.73 -8.23 -11.92
N PHE A 66 9.74 -8.42 -12.78
CA PHE A 66 8.35 -8.10 -12.46
C PHE A 66 7.68 -9.16 -11.58
N VAL A 67 7.92 -10.45 -11.86
CA VAL A 67 7.45 -11.55 -11.01
C VAL A 67 8.00 -11.42 -9.58
N PRO A 68 9.33 -11.38 -9.33
CA PRO A 68 9.86 -11.25 -7.97
C PRO A 68 9.50 -9.92 -7.31
N MET A 69 9.32 -8.83 -8.07
CA MET A 69 8.86 -7.56 -7.52
C MET A 69 7.41 -7.64 -7.04
N SER A 70 6.53 -8.33 -7.78
CA SER A 70 5.13 -8.53 -7.38
C SER A 70 5.04 -9.40 -6.11
N GLU A 71 5.83 -10.47 -6.01
CA GLU A 71 5.91 -11.31 -4.81
C GLU A 71 6.47 -10.54 -3.62
N PHE A 72 7.51 -9.72 -3.82
CA PHE A 72 8.05 -8.87 -2.77
C PHE A 72 7.01 -7.86 -2.27
N LEU A 73 6.32 -7.16 -3.16
CA LEU A 73 5.27 -6.20 -2.79
C LEU A 73 4.11 -6.88 -2.07
N TRP A 74 3.75 -8.10 -2.47
CA TRP A 74 2.74 -8.91 -1.80
C TRP A 74 3.16 -9.37 -0.40
N ASN A 75 4.40 -9.85 -0.25
CA ASN A 75 4.97 -10.25 1.05
C ASN A 75 5.15 -9.04 1.97
N LEU A 76 5.55 -7.90 1.42
CA LEU A 76 5.64 -6.64 2.16
C LEU A 76 4.25 -6.20 2.62
N PHE A 77 3.23 -6.28 1.76
CA PHE A 77 1.86 -5.95 2.10
C PHE A 77 1.30 -6.86 3.21
N THR A 78 1.43 -8.17 3.09
CA THR A 78 0.96 -9.14 4.09
C THR A 78 1.72 -9.01 5.42
N ALA A 79 3.03 -8.76 5.39
CA ALA A 79 3.80 -8.48 6.61
C ALA A 79 3.41 -7.16 7.28
N LEU A 80 3.03 -6.16 6.48
CA LEU A 80 2.58 -4.86 6.99
C LEU A 80 1.15 -4.89 7.53
N VAL A 81 0.27 -5.78 7.06
CA VAL A 81 -1.10 -5.92 7.56
C VAL A 81 -1.13 -7.04 8.62
N PRO A 82 -1.13 -6.71 9.93
CA PRO A 82 -1.16 -7.74 10.96
C PRO A 82 -2.48 -8.49 10.91
N GLY A 83 -2.43 -9.81 10.68
CA GLY A 83 -3.57 -10.73 10.77
C GLY A 83 -4.17 -11.24 9.46
N LEU A 84 -3.51 -11.03 8.31
CA LEU A 84 -3.74 -11.83 7.08
C LEU A 84 -2.91 -13.12 7.13
#